data_AF-A0A5J5CIB2-F1
#
_entry.id   AF-A0A5J5CIB2-F1
#
_cell.length_a   1.000
_cell.length_b   1.000
_cell.length_c   1.000
_cell.angle_alpha   90.00
_cell.angle_beta   90.00
_cell.angle_gamma   90.00
#
_symmetry.space_group_name_H-M   'P 1'
#
loop_
_entity.id
_entity.type
_entity.pdbx_description
1 polymer ?
#
loop_
_entity_poly.entity_id
_entity_poly.type
_entity_poly.pdbx_seq_one_letter_code
_entity_poly.pdbx_strand_id
1 'polypeptide(L)'
;MAYLRPLGAGPSELLDEKQMLEIESLKGLQGSVAHYQSVHSVLLWASDTEFKKHTRGELCLKLNFPSYTSLYWPRGSLTAATMALSDADVQKQIKHMMAFIEQEANEKAEEIDAKAEEEFNIEKGRLVQTQRLKIMEYYEKKEKQIEQQKKIQMSNLMNQARLKVLKARDDMISGFYQLLEPKVTIRCRKQDVQMVQASIQRNIPIYKAAVKMNIEVRIDQDNFISPDVSGGIEIYNGNGKIKVSNTLESRLDLMAQQMMPEIRVSLFGANPNRKFLD
;
A
#
# COMPACT_ATOMS: atom_id res chain seq x y z
N MET A 1 22.29 -38.89 16.54
CA MET A 1 21.31 -38.81 15.44
C MET A 1 20.89 -37.36 15.28
N ALA A 2 21.16 -36.80 14.11
CA ALA A 2 20.81 -35.44 13.72
C ALA A 2 19.36 -35.41 13.19
N TYR A 3 18.59 -34.39 13.55
CA TYR A 3 17.49 -33.91 12.70
C TYR A 3 17.47 -32.38 12.69
N LEU A 4 17.51 -31.87 11.46
CA LEU A 4 17.58 -30.49 11.01
C LEU A 4 16.27 -29.73 11.30
N ARG A 5 16.36 -28.44 11.66
CA ARG A 5 15.23 -27.49 11.62
C ARG A 5 15.36 -26.63 10.35
N PRO A 6 14.31 -26.50 9.52
CA PRO A 6 14.36 -25.66 8.32
C PRO A 6 14.19 -24.17 8.66
N LEU A 7 14.95 -23.35 7.92
CA LEU A 7 14.82 -21.91 7.73
C LEU A 7 13.58 -21.61 6.89
N GLY A 8 12.74 -20.67 7.33
CA GLY A 8 11.65 -20.14 6.50
C GLY A 8 10.47 -19.60 7.30
N ALA A 9 10.65 -18.48 7.99
CA ALA A 9 9.54 -17.63 8.42
C ALA A 9 9.72 -16.26 7.77
N GLY A 10 9.03 -16.04 6.65
CA GLY A 10 8.85 -14.70 6.07
C GLY A 10 7.88 -13.89 6.93
N PRO A 11 7.87 -12.56 6.81
CA PRO A 11 7.03 -11.70 7.65
C PRO A 11 5.59 -11.76 7.15
N SER A 12 4.83 -12.73 7.63
CA SER A 12 3.39 -12.86 7.43
C SER A 12 2.70 -12.86 8.79
N GLU A 13 2.79 -11.74 9.51
CA GLU A 13 1.95 -11.46 10.69
C GLU A 13 2.32 -10.06 11.18
N LEU A 14 1.61 -9.07 10.64
CA LEU A 14 1.43 -7.74 11.22
C LEU A 14 0.15 -7.20 10.59
N LEU A 15 -0.93 -7.94 10.83
CA LEU A 15 -2.28 -7.36 10.79
C LEU A 15 -2.32 -6.36 11.94
N ASP A 16 -2.41 -5.09 11.57
CA ASP A 16 -2.50 -3.92 12.44
C ASP A 16 -3.37 -4.22 13.68
N GLU A 17 -2.76 -4.33 14.87
CA GLU A 17 -3.46 -4.48 16.16
C GLU A 17 -4.51 -3.38 16.38
N LYS A 18 -4.34 -2.24 15.68
CA LYS A 18 -5.31 -1.13 15.68
C LYS A 18 -6.63 -1.46 14.98
N GLN A 19 -6.65 -2.35 13.98
CA GLN A 19 -7.89 -2.70 13.25
C GLN A 19 -8.73 -3.76 13.98
N MET A 20 -8.11 -4.61 14.80
CA MET A 20 -8.82 -5.60 15.63
C MET A 20 -9.47 -4.95 16.87
N LEU A 21 -8.83 -3.95 17.47
CA LEU A 21 -9.37 -3.22 18.62
C LEU A 21 -10.62 -2.39 18.29
N GLU A 22 -10.77 -1.94 17.02
CA GLU A 22 -11.98 -1.24 16.55
C GLU A 22 -13.18 -2.18 16.30
N ILE A 23 -12.93 -3.48 16.09
CA ILE A 23 -13.98 -4.49 15.90
C ILE A 23 -14.48 -5.02 17.25
N GLU A 24 -13.63 -5.05 18.29
CA GLU A 24 -14.05 -5.41 19.65
C GLU A 24 -14.80 -4.27 20.37
N SER A 25 -14.48 -3.00 20.11
CA SER A 25 -15.24 -1.87 20.67
C SER A 25 -16.68 -1.79 20.17
N LEU A 26 -16.95 -2.27 18.95
CA LEU A 26 -18.30 -2.34 18.36
C LEU A 26 -19.12 -3.54 18.85
N LYS A 27 -18.49 -4.59 19.42
CA LYS A 27 -19.20 -5.71 20.07
C LYS A 27 -19.53 -5.43 21.54
N GLY A 28 -18.82 -4.51 22.20
CA GLY A 28 -19.09 -4.08 23.58
C GLY A 28 -20.36 -3.22 23.76
N LEU A 29 -20.97 -2.74 22.67
CA LEU A 29 -22.16 -1.88 22.71
C LEU A 29 -23.50 -2.63 22.61
N GLN A 30 -23.50 -3.96 22.52
CA GLN A 30 -24.73 -4.77 22.59
C GLN A 30 -25.12 -5.21 24.01
N GLY A 31 -24.38 -4.78 25.04
CA GLY A 31 -24.57 -5.23 26.43
C GLY A 31 -25.16 -4.23 27.42
N SER A 32 -25.48 -2.98 27.04
CA SER A 32 -25.94 -1.99 28.03
C SER A 32 -26.81 -0.88 27.42
N VAL A 33 -28.06 -1.19 27.07
CA VAL A 33 -29.14 -0.19 27.06
C VAL A 33 -30.43 -0.82 27.59
N ALA A 34 -30.37 -1.29 28.84
CA ALA A 34 -31.51 -1.28 29.74
C ALA A 34 -31.22 -0.15 30.74
N HIS A 35 -32.23 0.64 31.10
CA HIS A 35 -32.18 1.89 31.89
C HIS A 35 -31.66 3.14 31.15
N TYR A 36 -32.59 3.98 30.67
CA TYR A 36 -32.76 5.35 31.19
C TYR A 36 -34.13 5.90 30.76
N GLN A 37 -35.05 5.97 31.71
CA GLN A 37 -36.25 6.79 31.62
C GLN A 37 -35.89 8.28 31.75
N SER A 38 -36.80 9.12 31.24
CA SER A 38 -37.14 10.46 31.75
C SER A 38 -36.35 11.68 31.22
N VAL A 39 -37.08 12.48 30.42
CA VAL A 39 -37.16 13.96 30.49
C VAL A 39 -35.84 14.72 30.69
N HIS A 40 -35.04 14.90 29.64
CA HIS A 40 -34.17 16.09 29.45
C HIS A 40 -33.52 16.10 28.06
N SER A 41 -34.24 16.54 27.02
CA SER A 41 -33.62 17.09 25.79
C SER A 41 -34.63 17.93 25.01
N VAL A 42 -35.24 18.87 25.72
CA VAL A 42 -35.73 20.13 25.13
C VAL A 42 -34.75 21.17 25.67
N LEU A 43 -34.17 22.00 24.79
CA LEU A 43 -33.07 22.96 25.03
C LEU A 43 -31.67 22.36 25.19
N LEU A 44 -31.01 22.04 24.06
CA LEU A 44 -29.63 22.49 23.78
C LEU A 44 -29.19 22.13 22.34
N TRP A 45 -29.88 22.65 21.32
CA TRP A 45 -29.39 22.65 19.93
C TRP A 45 -29.73 23.97 19.23
N ALA A 46 -29.57 25.07 19.97
CA ALA A 46 -29.48 26.41 19.42
C ALA A 46 -28.05 26.89 19.64
N SER A 47 -27.16 26.55 18.72
CA SER A 47 -25.91 27.27 18.44
C SER A 47 -25.25 26.62 17.23
N ASP A 48 -24.90 27.45 16.26
CA ASP A 48 -24.15 27.16 15.03
C ASP A 48 -24.93 26.71 13.79
N THR A 49 -25.50 27.71 13.09
CA THR A 49 -25.23 27.86 11.66
C THR A 49 -25.41 29.32 11.25
N GLU A 50 -24.28 30.00 11.02
CA GLU A 50 -24.19 31.38 10.56
C GLU A 50 -24.74 31.57 9.12
N PHE A 51 -25.66 32.52 9.01
CA PHE A 51 -25.54 33.73 8.19
C PHE A 51 -24.90 33.64 6.78
N LYS A 52 -25.73 33.66 5.73
CA LYS A 52 -25.41 34.36 4.47
C LYS A 52 -26.64 34.97 3.81
N LYS A 53 -26.53 36.26 3.50
CA LYS A 53 -27.57 37.18 2.99
C LYS A 53 -27.99 36.87 1.55
N HIS A 54 -29.31 36.83 1.35
CA HIS A 54 -30.11 37.53 0.33
C HIS A 54 -29.68 37.49 -1.16
N THR A 55 -30.43 36.72 -1.97
CA THR A 55 -30.92 37.14 -3.30
C THR A 55 -32.15 36.31 -3.68
N ARG A 56 -33.16 37.00 -4.22
CA ARG A 56 -34.45 36.49 -4.72
C ARG A 56 -34.31 35.27 -5.64
N GLY A 57 -35.19 34.29 -5.46
CA GLY A 57 -35.42 33.22 -6.43
C GLY A 57 -36.29 32.12 -5.81
N GLU A 58 -37.52 32.04 -6.26
CA GLU A 58 -38.50 31.01 -5.89
C GLU A 58 -37.91 29.61 -6.00
N LEU A 59 -37.98 28.83 -4.92
CA LEU A 59 -37.95 27.37 -4.98
C LEU A 59 -38.88 26.84 -3.89
N CYS A 60 -40.10 26.61 -4.33
CA CYS A 60 -41.20 26.00 -3.62
C CYS A 60 -40.81 24.56 -3.24
N LEU A 61 -40.22 24.37 -2.05
CA LEU A 61 -40.20 23.06 -1.40
C LEU A 61 -41.55 22.88 -0.71
N LYS A 62 -42.46 22.23 -1.42
CA LYS A 62 -43.68 21.64 -0.86
C LYS A 62 -43.27 20.64 0.22
N LEU A 63 -43.17 21.11 1.46
CA LEU A 63 -43.28 20.24 2.63
C LEU A 63 -44.71 19.72 2.64
N ASN A 64 -44.88 18.52 2.10
CA ASN A 64 -46.14 17.79 2.12
C ASN A 64 -46.35 17.28 3.56
N PHE A 65 -46.80 18.17 4.44
CA PHE A 65 -47.45 17.74 5.67
C PHE A 65 -48.68 16.93 5.27
N PRO A 66 -48.80 15.65 5.70
CA PRO A 66 -50.05 14.93 5.53
C PRO A 66 -51.11 15.78 6.23
N SER A 67 -52.02 16.31 5.43
CA SER A 67 -53.22 16.98 5.89
C SER A 67 -53.78 16.17 7.04
N TYR A 68 -53.91 16.80 8.22
CA TYR A 68 -54.83 16.35 9.24
C TYR A 68 -56.14 16.07 8.51
N THR A 69 -56.45 14.79 8.31
CA THR A 69 -57.73 14.36 7.80
C THR A 69 -58.72 14.82 8.85
N SER A 70 -59.43 15.89 8.50
CA SER A 70 -60.61 16.37 9.18
C SER A 70 -61.45 15.16 9.56
N LEU A 71 -61.45 14.82 10.85
CA LEU A 71 -62.35 13.83 11.43
C LEU A 71 -63.76 14.41 11.28
N TYR A 72 -64.37 14.07 10.15
CA TYR A 72 -65.75 14.40 9.83
C TYR A 72 -66.63 13.56 10.76
N TRP A 73 -67.04 14.14 11.88
CA TRP A 73 -68.08 13.55 12.71
C TRP A 73 -69.37 13.55 11.88
N PRO A 74 -70.06 12.41 11.70
CA PRO A 74 -71.32 12.41 10.97
C PRO A 74 -72.33 13.20 11.79
N ARG A 75 -72.76 14.36 11.27
CA ARG A 75 -73.91 15.11 11.79
C ARG A 75 -75.17 14.29 11.47
N GLY A 76 -75.49 13.37 12.37
CA GLY A 76 -76.81 12.75 12.44
C GLY A 76 -77.85 13.81 12.81
N SER A 77 -78.94 13.86 12.03
CA SER A 77 -80.11 14.70 12.29
C SER A 77 -80.67 14.44 13.68
N LEU A 78 -80.77 15.50 14.50
CA LEU A 78 -81.49 15.48 15.77
C LEU A 78 -83.00 15.42 15.50
N THR A 79 -83.57 14.21 15.50
CA THR A 79 -84.96 14.01 15.92
C THR A 79 -84.94 13.71 17.40
N ALA A 80 -85.54 14.60 18.19
CA ALA A 80 -85.69 14.44 19.63
C ALA A 80 -86.65 13.29 19.92
N ALA A 81 -86.10 12.11 20.18
CA ALA A 81 -86.75 11.04 20.90
C ALA A 81 -85.89 10.74 22.13
N THR A 82 -86.33 11.19 23.30
CA THR A 82 -85.75 10.86 24.61
C THR A 82 -85.97 9.39 24.92
N MET A 83 -85.14 8.53 24.32
CA MET A 83 -84.87 7.20 24.84
C MET A 83 -83.92 7.39 26.00
N ALA A 84 -84.43 7.30 27.24
CA ALA A 84 -83.59 7.23 28.42
C ALA A 84 -82.83 5.89 28.38
N LEU A 85 -81.66 5.88 27.71
CA LEU A 85 -80.72 4.77 27.81
C LEU A 85 -80.37 4.60 29.29
N SER A 86 -80.38 3.35 29.76
CA SER A 86 -79.99 3.06 31.13
C SER A 86 -78.54 3.47 31.34
N ASP A 87 -78.18 3.95 32.54
CA ASP A 87 -76.80 4.32 32.88
C ASP A 87 -75.81 3.18 32.55
N ALA A 88 -76.26 1.93 32.63
CA ALA A 88 -75.51 0.74 32.23
C ALA A 88 -75.17 0.68 30.73
N ASP A 89 -76.02 1.20 29.84
CA ASP A 89 -75.77 1.23 28.38
C ASP A 89 -74.83 2.37 27.99
N VAL A 90 -74.89 3.50 28.70
CA VAL A 90 -73.92 4.59 28.57
C VAL A 90 -72.52 4.10 28.99
N GLN A 91 -72.42 3.37 30.09
CA GLN A 91 -71.16 2.76 30.53
C GLN A 91 -70.60 1.74 29.53
N LYS A 92 -71.46 0.95 28.86
CA LYS A 92 -71.02 0.04 27.79
C LYS A 92 -70.48 0.79 26.58
N GLN A 93 -71.12 1.90 26.18
CA GLN A 93 -70.63 2.73 25.08
C GLN A 93 -69.29 3.39 25.41
N ILE A 94 -69.12 3.91 26.62
CA ILE A 94 -67.83 4.47 27.07
C ILE A 94 -66.74 3.40 27.05
N LYS A 95 -67.02 2.19 27.56
CA LYS A 95 -66.06 1.07 27.51
C LYS A 95 -65.70 0.67 26.08
N HIS A 96 -66.68 0.63 25.18
CA HIS A 96 -66.43 0.35 23.77
C HIS A 96 -65.59 1.45 23.11
N MET A 97 -65.86 2.72 23.41
CA MET A 97 -65.04 3.83 22.93
C MET A 97 -63.61 3.77 23.47
N MET A 98 -63.42 3.42 24.74
CA MET A 98 -62.08 3.25 25.33
C MET A 98 -61.32 2.11 24.66
N ALA A 99 -61.96 0.96 24.41
CA ALA A 99 -61.34 -0.18 23.74
C ALA A 99 -60.93 0.17 22.29
N PHE A 100 -61.74 0.95 21.57
CA PHE A 100 -61.40 1.42 20.23
C PHE A 100 -60.17 2.34 20.24
N ILE A 101 -60.10 3.28 21.19
CA ILE A 101 -58.94 4.18 21.33
C ILE A 101 -57.67 3.40 21.67
N GLU A 102 -57.79 2.40 22.55
CA GLU A 102 -56.67 1.54 22.93
C GLU A 102 -56.19 0.68 21.75
N GLN A 103 -57.10 0.13 20.96
CA GLN A 103 -56.75 -0.61 19.73
C GLN A 103 -56.09 0.31 18.69
N GLU A 104 -56.65 1.50 18.45
CA GLU A 104 -56.08 2.46 17.49
C GLU A 104 -54.68 2.94 17.94
N ALA A 105 -54.46 3.11 19.25
CA ALA A 105 -53.15 3.44 19.78
C ALA A 105 -52.14 2.30 19.60
N ASN A 106 -52.55 1.05 19.84
CA ASN A 106 -51.70 -0.13 19.69
C ASN A 106 -51.36 -0.40 18.21
N GLU A 107 -52.33 -0.32 17.31
CA GLU A 107 -52.10 -0.49 15.87
C GLU A 107 -51.12 0.57 15.33
N LYS A 108 -51.26 1.83 15.77
CA LYS A 108 -50.30 2.89 15.42
C LYS A 108 -48.91 2.68 16.01
N ALA A 109 -48.81 2.13 17.22
CA ALA A 109 -47.52 1.80 17.83
C ALA A 109 -46.83 0.70 17.03
N GLU A 110 -47.54 -0.37 16.68
CA GLU A 110 -47.00 -1.47 15.86
C GLU A 110 -46.59 -1.00 14.45
N GLU A 111 -47.35 -0.09 13.84
CA GLU A 111 -46.99 0.48 12.54
C GLU A 111 -45.69 1.30 12.60
N ILE A 112 -45.49 2.07 13.67
CA ILE A 112 -44.26 2.85 13.89
C ILE A 112 -43.08 1.91 14.09
N ASP A 113 -43.24 0.87 14.90
CA ASP A 113 -42.16 -0.09 15.18
C ASP A 113 -41.74 -0.86 13.92
N ALA A 114 -42.71 -1.32 13.13
CA ALA A 114 -42.45 -1.99 11.85
C ALA A 114 -41.68 -1.09 10.87
N LYS A 115 -42.07 0.19 10.77
CA LYS A 115 -41.38 1.18 9.93
C LYS A 115 -39.97 1.48 10.44
N ALA A 116 -39.80 1.63 11.74
CA ALA A 116 -38.48 1.88 12.34
C ALA A 116 -37.51 0.72 12.08
N GLU A 117 -37.99 -0.53 12.15
CA GLU A 117 -37.17 -1.71 11.86
C GLU A 117 -36.82 -1.81 10.37
N GLU A 118 -37.76 -1.52 9.47
CA GLU A 118 -37.51 -1.47 8.03
C GLU A 118 -36.44 -0.42 7.68
N GLU A 119 -36.58 0.81 8.20
CA GLU A 119 -35.62 1.89 7.99
C GLU A 119 -34.23 1.55 8.56
N PHE A 120 -34.16 0.95 9.75
CA PHE A 120 -32.91 0.51 10.35
C PHE A 120 -32.18 -0.52 9.48
N ASN A 121 -32.91 -1.48 8.94
CA ASN A 121 -32.34 -2.53 8.09
C ASN A 121 -31.83 -1.96 6.75
N ILE A 122 -32.55 -1.02 6.16
CA ILE A 122 -32.13 -0.32 4.93
C ILE A 122 -30.84 0.47 5.19
N GLU A 123 -30.80 1.27 6.26
CA GLU A 123 -29.66 2.15 6.53
C GLU A 123 -28.40 1.36 6.93
N LYS A 124 -28.58 0.30 7.73
CA LYS A 124 -27.50 -0.67 8.03
C LYS A 124 -26.96 -1.31 6.75
N GLY A 125 -27.84 -1.73 5.85
CA GLY A 125 -27.46 -2.27 4.54
C GLY A 125 -26.63 -1.26 3.74
N ARG A 126 -27.10 -0.02 3.64
CA ARG A 126 -26.43 1.08 2.92
C ARG A 126 -25.02 1.35 3.46
N LEU A 127 -24.86 1.42 4.78
CA LEU A 127 -23.56 1.68 5.41
C LEU A 127 -22.57 0.55 5.11
N VAL A 128 -22.99 -0.71 5.26
CA VAL A 128 -22.14 -1.88 4.99
C VAL A 128 -21.73 -1.93 3.53
N GLN A 129 -22.65 -1.71 2.58
CA GLN A 129 -22.31 -1.71 1.16
C GLN A 129 -21.34 -0.58 0.80
N THR A 130 -21.55 0.62 1.34
CA THR A 130 -20.65 1.77 1.12
C THR A 130 -19.22 1.46 1.60
N GLN A 131 -19.07 0.86 2.78
CA GLN A 131 -17.74 0.50 3.29
C GLN A 131 -17.11 -0.65 2.51
N ARG A 132 -17.90 -1.65 2.10
CA ARG A 132 -17.42 -2.74 1.23
C ARG A 132 -16.84 -2.22 -0.08
N LEU A 133 -17.52 -1.27 -0.73
CA LEU A 133 -17.04 -0.65 -1.97
C LEU A 133 -15.69 0.06 -1.75
N LYS A 134 -15.55 0.84 -0.67
CA LYS A 134 -14.29 1.50 -0.31
C LYS A 134 -13.16 0.50 -0.08
N ILE A 135 -13.44 -0.60 0.63
CA ILE A 135 -12.47 -1.66 0.88
C ILE A 135 -12.04 -2.32 -0.43
N MET A 136 -12.99 -2.64 -1.30
CA MET A 136 -12.69 -3.24 -2.62
C MET A 136 -11.83 -2.32 -3.48
N GLU A 137 -12.17 -1.02 -3.58
CA GLU A 137 -11.36 -0.05 -4.33
C GLU A 137 -9.94 0.10 -3.78
N TYR A 138 -9.78 0.05 -2.45
CA TYR A 138 -8.46 0.11 -1.81
C TYR A 138 -7.59 -1.10 -2.16
N TYR A 139 -8.17 -2.31 -2.08
CA TYR A 139 -7.45 -3.53 -2.42
C TYR A 139 -7.13 -3.63 -3.91
N GLU A 140 -8.04 -3.21 -4.80
CA GLU A 140 -7.79 -3.19 -6.24
C GLU A 140 -6.61 -2.26 -6.60
N LYS A 141 -6.54 -1.09 -5.97
CA LYS A 141 -5.40 -0.15 -6.13
C LYS A 141 -4.09 -0.76 -5.62
N LYS A 142 -4.12 -1.41 -4.44
CA LYS A 142 -2.94 -2.07 -3.87
C LYS A 142 -2.46 -3.22 -4.74
N GLU A 143 -3.36 -4.02 -5.29
CA GLU A 143 -3.02 -5.14 -6.17
C GLU A 143 -2.28 -4.66 -7.44
N LYS A 144 -2.82 -3.63 -8.10
CA LYS A 144 -2.18 -3.02 -9.28
C LYS A 144 -0.79 -2.45 -8.95
N GLN A 145 -0.62 -1.82 -7.79
CA GLN A 145 0.69 -1.32 -7.35
C GLN A 145 1.69 -2.46 -7.12
N ILE A 146 1.28 -3.53 -6.45
CA ILE A 146 2.13 -4.70 -6.20
C ILE A 146 2.55 -5.35 -7.52
N GLU A 147 1.64 -5.48 -8.49
CA GLU A 147 1.95 -6.07 -9.79
C GLU A 147 2.99 -5.23 -10.56
N GLN A 148 2.80 -3.91 -10.59
CA GLN A 148 3.76 -2.99 -11.20
C GLN A 148 5.12 -3.06 -10.51
N GLN A 149 5.14 -3.05 -9.17
CA GLN A 149 6.38 -3.17 -8.40
C GLN A 149 7.10 -4.49 -8.68
N LYS A 150 6.38 -5.62 -8.75
CA LYS A 150 6.96 -6.92 -9.13
C LYS A 150 7.59 -6.87 -10.52
N LYS A 151 6.93 -6.25 -11.49
CA LYS A 151 7.46 -6.07 -12.86
C LYS A 151 8.73 -5.21 -12.86
N ILE A 152 8.73 -4.11 -12.11
CA ILE A 152 9.89 -3.22 -11.98
C ILE A 152 11.05 -3.95 -11.29
N GLN A 153 10.78 -4.67 -10.20
CA GLN A 153 11.81 -5.44 -9.48
C GLN A 153 12.42 -6.51 -10.36
N MET A 154 11.60 -7.29 -11.08
CA MET A 154 12.09 -8.30 -12.01
C MET A 154 12.95 -7.68 -13.13
N SER A 155 12.47 -6.58 -13.73
CA SER A 155 13.22 -5.82 -14.73
C SER A 155 14.57 -5.32 -14.19
N ASN A 156 14.58 -4.75 -12.98
CA ASN A 156 15.78 -4.24 -12.33
C ASN A 156 16.81 -5.35 -12.07
N LEU A 157 16.37 -6.51 -11.57
CA LEU A 157 17.24 -7.66 -11.35
C LEU A 157 17.86 -8.17 -12.65
N MET A 158 17.06 -8.27 -13.72
CA MET A 158 17.54 -8.68 -15.04
C MET A 158 18.52 -7.67 -15.64
N ASN A 159 18.24 -6.37 -15.51
CA ASN A 159 19.14 -5.33 -16.00
C ASN A 159 20.45 -5.30 -15.18
N GLN A 160 20.40 -5.48 -13.86
CA GLN A 160 21.60 -5.60 -13.03
C GLN A 160 22.44 -6.81 -13.43
N ALA A 161 21.83 -7.99 -13.66
CA ALA A 161 22.53 -9.17 -14.14
C ALA A 161 23.19 -8.91 -15.51
N ARG A 162 22.46 -8.25 -16.44
CA ARG A 162 22.98 -7.86 -17.75
C ARG A 162 24.18 -6.93 -17.64
N LEU A 163 24.09 -5.88 -16.81
CA LEU A 163 25.17 -4.92 -16.60
C LEU A 163 26.41 -5.57 -15.99
N LYS A 164 26.25 -6.50 -15.05
CA LYS A 164 27.37 -7.26 -14.48
C LYS A 164 28.14 -8.04 -15.55
N VAL A 165 27.43 -8.74 -16.43
CA VAL A 165 28.04 -9.49 -17.54
C VAL A 165 28.72 -8.57 -18.54
N LEU A 166 28.11 -7.42 -18.88
CA LEU A 166 28.73 -6.45 -19.80
C LEU A 166 30.00 -5.86 -19.20
N LYS A 167 29.98 -5.42 -17.94
CA LYS A 167 31.17 -4.91 -17.24
C LYS A 167 32.30 -5.94 -17.20
N ALA A 168 31.99 -7.19 -16.84
CA ALA A 168 33.00 -8.26 -16.84
C ALA A 168 33.62 -8.50 -18.22
N ARG A 169 32.86 -8.31 -19.31
CA ARG A 169 33.42 -8.39 -20.67
C ARG A 169 34.36 -7.24 -20.97
N ASP A 170 33.94 -6.02 -20.68
CA ASP A 170 34.73 -4.81 -20.93
C ASP A 170 36.04 -4.87 -20.14
N ASP A 171 35.97 -5.31 -18.88
CA ASP A 171 37.13 -5.46 -18.01
C ASP A 171 38.14 -6.49 -18.56
N MET A 172 37.68 -7.61 -19.11
CA MET A 172 38.58 -8.59 -19.74
C MET A 172 39.15 -8.11 -21.07
N ILE A 173 38.32 -7.49 -21.92
CA ILE A 173 38.78 -6.98 -23.22
C ILE A 173 39.83 -5.89 -23.01
N SER A 174 39.58 -4.96 -22.08
CA SER A 174 40.55 -3.92 -21.70
C SER A 174 41.87 -4.55 -21.23
N GLY A 175 41.81 -5.57 -20.36
CA GLY A 175 43.00 -6.25 -19.88
C GLY A 175 43.75 -7.04 -20.97
N PHE A 176 43.05 -7.65 -21.94
CA PHE A 176 43.69 -8.28 -23.09
C PHE A 176 44.42 -7.27 -23.98
N TYR A 177 43.82 -6.10 -24.22
CA TYR A 177 44.48 -5.03 -24.98
C TYR A 177 45.68 -4.44 -24.26
N GLN A 178 45.73 -4.49 -22.92
CA GLN A 178 46.90 -4.04 -22.17
C GLN A 178 48.06 -5.05 -22.21
N LEU A 179 47.76 -6.35 -22.27
CA LEU A 179 48.79 -7.40 -22.33
C LEU A 179 49.30 -7.65 -23.75
N LEU A 180 48.43 -7.65 -24.78
CA LEU A 180 48.76 -7.99 -26.18
C LEU A 180 49.54 -9.31 -26.35
N GLU A 181 49.26 -10.31 -25.50
CA GLU A 181 49.94 -11.60 -25.50
C GLU A 181 49.05 -12.72 -26.05
N PRO A 182 49.62 -13.76 -26.71
CA PRO A 182 48.84 -14.85 -27.28
C PRO A 182 48.37 -15.87 -26.22
N LYS A 183 49.01 -15.92 -25.04
CA LYS A 183 48.66 -16.86 -23.96
C LYS A 183 48.44 -16.12 -22.67
N VAL A 184 47.24 -16.27 -22.10
CA VAL A 184 46.77 -15.49 -20.96
C VAL A 184 46.16 -16.40 -19.91
N THR A 185 46.48 -16.14 -18.64
CA THR A 185 45.89 -16.83 -17.49
C THR A 185 45.10 -15.84 -16.64
N ILE A 186 43.85 -16.16 -16.32
CA ILE A 186 42.95 -15.31 -15.55
C ILE A 186 42.78 -15.84 -14.13
N ARG A 187 42.89 -14.96 -13.14
CA ARG A 187 42.50 -15.20 -11.74
C ARG A 187 41.24 -14.40 -11.42
N CYS A 188 40.28 -15.06 -10.80
CA CYS A 188 39.02 -14.47 -10.38
C CYS A 188 38.65 -14.96 -8.97
N ARG A 189 37.51 -14.51 -8.45
CA ARG A 189 36.93 -15.07 -7.23
C ARG A 189 36.19 -16.37 -7.56
N LYS A 190 36.10 -17.29 -6.59
CA LYS A 190 35.35 -18.55 -6.71
C LYS A 190 33.89 -18.40 -7.18
N GLN A 191 33.24 -17.30 -6.81
CA GLN A 191 31.84 -17.02 -7.18
C GLN A 191 31.68 -16.60 -8.66
N ASP A 192 32.73 -16.01 -9.25
CA ASP A 192 32.66 -15.37 -10.57
C ASP A 192 33.12 -16.27 -11.72
N VAL A 193 33.62 -17.48 -11.40
CA VAL A 193 34.18 -18.44 -12.37
C VAL A 193 33.22 -18.72 -13.53
N GLN A 194 31.94 -18.93 -13.24
CA GLN A 194 30.92 -19.22 -14.26
C GLN A 194 30.69 -18.04 -15.21
N MET A 195 30.67 -16.81 -14.67
CA MET A 195 30.48 -15.58 -15.45
C MET A 195 31.69 -15.30 -16.35
N VAL A 196 32.90 -15.52 -15.81
CA VAL A 196 34.15 -15.36 -16.55
C VAL A 196 34.22 -16.36 -17.69
N GLN A 197 33.91 -17.63 -17.46
CA GLN A 197 33.92 -18.66 -18.50
C GLN A 197 32.96 -18.34 -19.66
N ALA A 198 31.74 -17.90 -19.36
CA ALA A 198 30.76 -17.50 -20.37
C ALA A 198 31.19 -16.26 -21.17
N SER A 199 31.99 -15.40 -20.56
CA SER A 199 32.45 -14.15 -21.16
C SER A 199 33.72 -14.36 -22.00
N ILE A 200 34.60 -15.30 -21.63
CA ILE A 200 35.76 -15.72 -22.43
C ILE A 200 35.31 -16.19 -23.82
N GLN A 201 34.28 -17.04 -23.89
CA GLN A 201 33.76 -17.57 -25.16
C GLN A 201 33.33 -16.48 -26.14
N ARG A 202 32.80 -15.36 -25.63
CA ARG A 202 32.34 -14.23 -26.45
C ARG A 202 33.47 -13.24 -26.76
N ASN A 203 34.46 -13.12 -25.89
CA ASN A 203 35.54 -12.14 -26.03
C ASN A 203 36.63 -12.61 -27.02
N ILE A 204 36.89 -13.92 -27.12
CA ILE A 204 37.88 -14.47 -28.09
C ILE A 204 37.63 -13.98 -29.53
N PRO A 205 36.42 -14.08 -30.11
CA PRO A 205 36.19 -13.63 -31.49
C PRO A 205 36.32 -12.11 -31.64
N ILE A 206 35.90 -11.33 -30.63
CA ILE A 206 36.00 -9.86 -30.64
C ILE A 206 37.47 -9.44 -30.66
N TYR A 207 38.28 -10.01 -29.77
CA TYR A 207 39.70 -9.73 -29.72
C TYR A 207 40.41 -10.15 -31.00
N LYS A 208 40.09 -11.35 -31.53
CA LYS A 208 40.65 -11.85 -32.79
C LYS A 208 40.34 -10.92 -33.97
N ALA A 209 39.14 -10.33 -34.02
CA ALA A 209 38.78 -9.37 -35.05
C ALA A 209 39.59 -8.06 -34.95
N ALA A 210 39.84 -7.58 -33.73
CA ALA A 210 40.55 -6.33 -33.50
C ALA A 210 42.08 -6.44 -33.71
N VAL A 211 42.71 -7.46 -33.12
CA VAL A 211 44.19 -7.57 -33.08
C VAL A 211 44.72 -8.54 -34.14
N LYS A 212 43.87 -9.33 -34.79
CA LYS A 212 44.25 -10.36 -35.78
C LYS A 212 45.19 -11.45 -35.24
N MET A 213 45.37 -11.53 -33.93
CA MET A 213 46.14 -12.55 -33.23
C MET A 213 45.20 -13.54 -32.54
N ASN A 214 45.61 -14.81 -32.46
CA ASN A 214 44.87 -15.81 -31.69
C ASN A 214 45.30 -15.71 -30.22
N ILE A 215 44.32 -15.72 -29.31
CA ILE A 215 44.55 -15.81 -27.87
C ILE A 215 44.04 -17.14 -27.32
N GLU A 216 44.87 -17.80 -26.52
CA GLU A 216 44.48 -18.89 -25.64
C GLU A 216 44.31 -18.37 -24.21
N VAL A 217 43.08 -18.38 -23.69
CA VAL A 217 42.74 -17.93 -22.34
C VAL A 217 42.48 -19.14 -21.44
N ARG A 218 43.19 -19.21 -20.30
CA ARG A 218 42.99 -20.24 -19.27
C ARG A 218 42.59 -19.60 -17.94
N ILE A 219 41.70 -20.24 -17.19
CA ILE A 219 41.34 -19.83 -15.83
C ILE A 219 42.20 -20.64 -14.85
N ASP A 220 42.88 -19.95 -13.93
CA ASP A 220 43.63 -20.58 -12.83
C ASP A 220 42.62 -21.08 -11.77
N GLN A 221 42.59 -22.39 -11.51
CA GLN A 221 41.72 -23.00 -10.51
C GLN A 221 42.40 -23.19 -9.15
N ASP A 222 43.71 -22.98 -9.08
CA ASP A 222 44.48 -23.22 -7.85
C ASP A 222 44.69 -21.91 -7.08
N ASN A 223 44.85 -20.79 -7.79
CA ASN A 223 45.05 -19.46 -7.18
C ASN A 223 43.88 -18.52 -7.49
N PHE A 224 42.92 -18.45 -6.56
CA PHE A 224 41.84 -17.47 -6.61
C PHE A 224 42.21 -16.18 -5.88
N ILE A 225 41.58 -15.08 -6.28
CA ILE A 225 41.63 -13.82 -5.54
C ILE A 225 40.95 -14.00 -4.18
N SER A 226 41.46 -13.33 -3.14
CA SER A 226 40.87 -13.36 -1.79
C SER A 226 39.37 -13.04 -1.83
N PRO A 227 38.53 -13.72 -1.04
CA PRO A 227 37.10 -13.43 -0.95
C PRO A 227 36.79 -12.04 -0.38
N ASP A 228 37.74 -11.38 0.28
CA ASP A 228 37.54 -10.04 0.87
C ASP A 228 37.46 -8.93 -0.19
N VAL A 229 38.09 -9.16 -1.34
CA VAL A 229 38.09 -8.23 -2.49
C VAL A 229 36.68 -8.16 -3.04
N SER A 230 36.17 -6.97 -3.34
CA SER A 230 34.80 -6.70 -3.81
C SER A 230 34.53 -7.23 -5.23
N GLY A 231 35.59 -7.44 -6.02
CA GLY A 231 35.52 -8.16 -7.29
C GLY A 231 36.52 -7.67 -8.33
N GLY A 232 36.27 -8.06 -9.57
CA GLY A 232 37.14 -7.80 -10.71
C GLY A 232 38.05 -8.98 -11.03
N ILE A 233 38.97 -8.74 -11.97
CA ILE A 233 39.75 -9.80 -12.61
C ILE A 233 41.22 -9.42 -12.64
N GLU A 234 42.09 -10.37 -12.33
CA GLU A 234 43.51 -10.23 -12.58
C GLU A 234 43.93 -11.10 -13.75
N ILE A 235 44.72 -10.52 -14.64
CA ILE A 235 45.17 -11.16 -15.86
C ILE A 235 46.69 -11.29 -15.82
N TYR A 236 47.18 -12.49 -16.06
CA TYR A 236 48.60 -12.84 -16.08
C TYR A 236 49.01 -13.29 -17.48
N ASN A 237 50.24 -12.96 -17.87
CA ASN A 237 50.86 -13.57 -19.04
C ASN A 237 51.08 -15.08 -18.81
N GLY A 238 51.29 -15.88 -19.86
CA GLY A 238 51.61 -17.31 -19.79
C GLY A 238 52.83 -17.63 -18.91
N ASN A 239 53.73 -16.66 -18.70
CA ASN A 239 54.90 -16.78 -17.83
C ASN A 239 54.66 -16.31 -16.38
N GLY A 240 53.49 -15.74 -16.07
CA GLY A 240 53.13 -15.24 -14.73
C GLY A 240 53.88 -13.99 -14.24
N LYS A 241 54.81 -13.43 -15.02
CA LYS A 241 55.63 -12.26 -14.62
C LYS A 241 54.88 -10.93 -14.73
N ILE A 242 54.16 -10.74 -15.85
CA ILE A 242 53.40 -9.52 -16.11
C ILE A 242 51.98 -9.76 -15.62
N LYS A 243 51.50 -8.87 -14.74
CA LYS A 243 50.15 -8.88 -14.21
C LYS A 243 49.45 -7.57 -14.55
N VAL A 244 48.18 -7.69 -14.93
CA VAL A 244 47.25 -6.58 -15.09
C VAL A 244 46.11 -6.83 -14.10
N SER A 245 46.08 -6.05 -13.03
CA SER A 245 45.03 -6.12 -12.02
C SER A 245 43.93 -5.13 -12.38
N ASN A 246 42.80 -5.64 -12.86
CA ASN A 246 41.58 -4.87 -13.09
C ASN A 246 40.55 -5.20 -11.99
N THR A 247 40.99 -5.15 -10.73
CA THR A 247 40.13 -5.24 -9.55
C THR A 247 39.49 -3.89 -9.28
N LEU A 248 38.35 -3.91 -8.59
CA LEU A 248 37.64 -2.67 -8.26
C LEU A 248 38.47 -1.76 -7.35
N GLU A 249 39.20 -2.38 -6.41
CA GLU A 249 40.12 -1.72 -5.47
C GLU A 249 41.26 -1.03 -6.22
N SER A 250 41.95 -1.72 -7.13
CA SER A 250 43.05 -1.11 -7.89
C SER A 250 42.58 0.07 -8.73
N ARG A 251 41.38 0.00 -9.32
CA ARG A 251 40.79 1.14 -10.03
C ARG A 251 40.45 2.30 -9.09
N LEU A 252 39.89 2.00 -7.93
CA LEU A 252 39.54 3.00 -6.93
C LEU A 252 40.80 3.70 -6.40
N ASP A 253 41.86 2.96 -6.12
CA ASP A 253 43.13 3.50 -5.66
C ASP A 253 43.77 4.42 -6.71
N LEU A 254 43.76 4.00 -7.98
CA LEU A 254 44.26 4.82 -9.10
C LEU A 254 43.44 6.12 -9.26
N MET A 255 42.11 6.03 -9.20
CA MET A 255 41.23 7.20 -9.26
C MET A 255 41.41 8.10 -8.04
N ALA A 256 41.51 7.52 -6.85
CA ALA A 256 41.72 8.25 -5.61
C ALA A 256 43.01 9.07 -5.72
N GLN A 257 44.13 8.45 -6.14
CA GLN A 257 45.41 9.16 -6.35
C GLN A 257 45.30 10.31 -7.34
N GLN A 258 44.55 10.14 -8.44
CA GLN A 258 44.31 11.20 -9.43
C GLN A 258 43.43 12.32 -8.88
N MET A 259 42.45 11.99 -8.04
CA MET A 259 41.52 12.96 -7.43
C MET A 259 42.07 13.61 -6.15
N MET A 260 43.10 13.04 -5.51
CA MET A 260 43.70 13.56 -4.27
C MET A 260 44.06 15.05 -4.32
N PRO A 261 44.62 15.60 -5.41
CA PRO A 261 44.90 17.04 -5.50
C PRO A 261 43.64 17.89 -5.39
N GLU A 262 42.54 17.47 -6.02
CA GLU A 262 41.25 18.18 -5.96
C GLU A 262 40.63 18.10 -4.57
N ILE A 263 40.64 16.91 -3.97
CA ILE A 263 40.16 16.68 -2.60
C ILE A 263 40.95 17.54 -1.62
N ARG A 264 42.28 17.60 -1.76
CA ARG A 264 43.13 18.45 -0.92
C ARG A 264 42.75 19.93 -1.03
N VAL A 265 42.55 20.43 -2.25
CA VAL A 265 42.15 21.84 -2.47
C VAL A 265 40.77 22.11 -1.88
N SER A 266 39.84 21.16 -1.99
CA SER A 266 38.49 21.29 -1.42
C SER A 266 38.48 21.29 0.11
N LEU A 267 39.33 20.47 0.75
CA LEU A 267 39.39 20.35 2.21
C LEU A 267 40.24 21.43 2.89
N PHE A 268 41.39 21.75 2.32
CA PHE A 268 42.39 22.62 2.94
C PHE A 268 42.55 23.98 2.24
N GLY A 269 41.78 24.22 1.17
CA GLY A 269 41.88 25.41 0.35
C GLY A 269 43.04 25.35 -0.64
N ALA A 270 43.06 26.32 -1.57
CA ALA A 270 44.14 26.45 -2.54
C ALA A 270 45.44 26.91 -1.86
N ASN A 271 46.58 26.43 -2.34
CA ASN A 271 47.89 26.85 -1.83
C ASN A 271 48.16 28.31 -2.24
N PRO A 272 48.28 29.26 -1.28
CA PRO A 272 48.48 30.69 -1.59
C PRO A 272 49.81 30.97 -2.33
N ASN A 273 50.78 30.07 -2.23
CA ASN A 273 52.08 30.19 -2.90
C ASN A 273 52.10 29.62 -4.33
N ARG A 274 51.06 28.90 -4.77
CA ARG A 274 50.98 28.36 -6.14
C ARG A 274 50.31 29.39 -7.06
N LYS A 275 51.12 30.09 -7.86
CA LYS A 275 50.66 31.18 -8.76
C LYS A 275 50.18 30.71 -10.15
N PHE A 276 50.63 29.54 -10.61
CA PHE A 276 50.32 29.02 -11.94
C PHE A 276 49.74 27.60 -11.85
N LEU A 277 48.77 27.29 -12.72
CA LEU A 277 48.04 26.01 -12.77
C LEU A 277 48.42 25.14 -13.98
N ASP A 278 49.40 25.60 -14.75
CA ASP A 278 49.91 24.97 -15.98
C ASP A 278 50.65 23.65 -15.71
#